data_AF-A0A399FCG7-F1
#
_entry.id   AF-A0A399FCG7-F1
#
_cell.length_a   1.000
_cell.length_b   1.000
_cell.length_c   1.000
_cell.angle_alpha   90.00
_cell.angle_beta   90.00
_cell.angle_gamma   90.00
#
_symmetry.space_group_name_H-M   'P 1'
#
loop_
_entity.id
_entity.type
_entity.pdbx_description
1 polymer ?
#
loop_
_entity_poly.entity_id
_entity_poly.type
_entity_poly.pdbx_seq_one_letter_code
_entity_poly.pdbx_strand_id
1 'polypeptide(L)' 'MRPKAITLIIRMWQAPDGSVKASVKGAEGGETRHFADLEALLHYLEQAQEKSFWGKSSEPSGLR' A
#
# COMPACT_ATOMS: atom_id res chain seq x y z
N MET A 1 -17.77 5.56 12.31
CA MET A 1 -16.85 5.95 11.21
C MET A 1 -17.22 5.12 9.99
N ARG A 2 -17.39 5.75 8.82
CA ARG A 2 -17.56 5.00 7.57
C ARG A 2 -16.17 4.50 7.14
N PRO A 3 -15.99 3.24 6.73
CA PRO A 3 -14.72 2.77 6.20
C PRO A 3 -14.36 3.63 4.98
N LYS A 4 -13.22 4.33 5.03
CA LYS A 4 -12.71 5.10 3.89
C LYS A 4 -12.05 4.10 2.95
N ALA A 5 -12.63 3.91 1.78
CA ALA A 5 -12.01 3.10 0.74
C ALA A 5 -10.64 3.70 0.38
N ILE A 6 -9.60 2.87 0.38
CA ILE A 6 -8.27 3.26 -0.08
C ILE A 6 -8.14 2.81 -1.53
N THR A 7 -7.86 3.75 -2.43
CA THR A 7 -7.57 3.44 -3.83
C THR A 7 -6.06 3.41 -4.03
N LEU A 8 -5.55 2.27 -4.51
CA LEU A 8 -4.14 2.06 -4.83
C LEU A 8 -3.98 1.92 -6.35
N ILE A 9 -2.95 2.56 -6.89
CA ILE A 9 -2.50 2.42 -8.27
C ILE A 9 -1.32 1.46 -8.26
N ILE A 10 -1.49 0.31 -8.93
CA ILE A 10 -0.46 -0.73 -9.04
C ILE A 10 0.08 -0.70 -10.46
N ARG A 11 1.39 -0.61 -10.61
CA ARG A 11 2.09 -0.76 -11.90
C ARG A 11 2.95 -2.01 -11.84
N MET A 12 2.84 -2.86 -12.85
CA MET A 12 3.64 -4.07 -13.01
C MET A 12 4.41 -4.01 -14.33
N TRP A 13 5.64 -4.52 -14.33
CA TRP A 13 6.45 -4.61 -15.54
C TRP A 13 7.43 -5.78 -15.43
N GLN A 14 7.80 -6.33 -16.59
CA GLN A 14 8.85 -7.34 -16.66
C GLN A 14 10.21 -6.66 -16.74
N ALA A 15 11.14 -7.10 -15.91
CA ALA A 15 12.53 -6.66 -15.93
C ALA A 15 13.35 -7.45 -16.96
N PRO A 16 14.55 -6.99 -17.34
CA PRO A 16 15.38 -7.64 -18.36
C PRO A 16 15.80 -9.08 -18.02
N ASP A 17 15.81 -9.42 -16.73
CA ASP A 17 16.09 -10.77 -16.21
C ASP A 17 14.85 -11.70 -16.26
N GLY A 18 13.73 -11.22 -16.81
CA GLY A 18 12.47 -11.95 -16.89
C GLY A 18 11.61 -11.89 -15.63
N SER A 19 12.12 -11.30 -14.53
CA SER A 19 11.35 -11.14 -13.28
C SER A 19 10.24 -10.11 -13.43
N VAL A 20 9.14 -10.28 -12.69
CA VAL A 20 8.06 -9.28 -12.64
C VAL A 20 8.27 -8.38 -11.43
N LYS A 21 8.43 -7.09 -11.69
CA LYS A 21 8.55 -6.05 -10.66
C LYS A 21 7.24 -5.28 -10.57
N ALA A 22 7.00 -4.69 -9.40
CA ALA A 22 5.82 -3.89 -9.18
C ALA A 22 6.12 -2.60 -8.41
N SER A 23 5.23 -1.63 -8.54
CA SER A 23 5.19 -0.47 -7.67
C SER A 23 3.75 -0.13 -7.30
N VAL A 24 3.56 0.39 -6.11
CA VAL A 24 2.26 0.83 -5.60
C VAL A 24 2.33 2.28 -5.14
N LYS A 25 1.29 3.04 -5.46
CA LYS A 25 1.09 4.42 -4.99
C LYS A 25 -0.38 4.63 -4.61
N GLY A 26 -0.65 5.44 -3.58
CA GLY A 26 -2.01 5.90 -3.29
C GLY A 26 -2.55 6.82 -4.39
N ALA A 27 -3.84 6.67 -4.74
CA ALA A 27 -4.46 7.51 -5.76
C ALA A 27 -4.53 8.99 -5.35
N GLU A 28 -4.64 9.28 -4.05
CA GLU A 28 -4.65 10.64 -3.49
C GLU A 28 -3.23 11.26 -3.40
N GLY A 29 -2.19 10.54 -3.86
CA GLY A 29 -0.80 10.94 -3.75
C GLY A 29 -0.02 10.14 -2.69
N GLY A 30 1.22 10.57 -2.42
CA GLY A 30 2.11 9.93 -1.45
C GLY A 30 3.28 9.17 -2.07
N GLU A 31 4.03 8.48 -1.21
CA GLU A 31 5.23 7.73 -1.58
C GLU A 31 4.90 6.55 -2.50
N THR A 32 5.74 6.36 -3.52
CA THR A 32 5.68 5.17 -4.38
C THR A 32 6.56 4.09 -3.76
N ARG A 33 5.96 2.95 -3.42
CA ARG A 33 6.69 1.78 -2.93
C ARG A 33 6.99 0.85 -4.10
N HIS A 34 8.22 0.37 -4.17
CA HIS A 34 8.67 -0.60 -5.16
C HIS A 34 8.80 -1.98 -4.53
N PHE A 35 8.46 -3.01 -5.31
CA PHE A 35 8.48 -4.41 -4.91
C PHE A 35 9.32 -5.20 -5.91
N ALA A 36 10.20 -6.04 -5.38
CA ALA A 36 11.11 -6.86 -6.16
C ALA A 36 10.41 -8.03 -6.86
N ASP A 37 9.31 -8.50 -6.27
CA ASP A 37 8.52 -9.64 -6.74
C ASP A 37 7.04 -9.48 -6.34
N LEU A 38 6.21 -10.41 -6.84
CA LEU A 38 4.76 -10.40 -6.60
C LEU A 38 4.36 -10.90 -5.22
N GLU A 39 5.19 -11.70 -4.56
CA GLU A 39 4.93 -12.21 -3.21
C GLU A 39 4.99 -11.07 -2.20
N ALA A 40 6.03 -10.22 -2.30
CA ALA A 40 6.16 -9.01 -1.50
C ALA A 40 5.01 -8.02 -1.73
N LEU A 41 4.54 -7.89 -2.99
CA LEU A 41 3.36 -7.09 -3.30
C LEU A 41 2.09 -7.66 -2.65
N LEU A 42 1.86 -8.98 -2.77
CA LEU A 42 0.69 -9.65 -2.20
C LEU A 42 0.63 -9.44 -0.70
N HIS A 43 1.72 -9.74 0.02
CA HIS A 43 1.81 -9.53 1.46
C HIS A 43 1.55 -8.08 1.87
N TYR A 44 2.01 -7.11 1.08
CA TYR A 44 1.70 -5.71 1.32
C TYR A 44 0.20 -5.42 1.17
N LEU A 45 -0.46 -5.94 0.13
CA LEU A 45 -1.89 -5.74 -0.10
C LEU A 45 -2.74 -6.41 0.98
N GLU A 46 -2.36 -7.62 1.42
CA GLU A 46 -3.00 -8.31 2.55
C GLU A 46 -2.89 -7.49 3.84
N GLN A 47 -1.70 -6.97 4.16
CA GLN A 47 -1.51 -6.08 5.30
C GLN A 47 -2.30 -4.78 5.16
N ALA A 48 -2.36 -4.20 3.95
CA ALA A 48 -3.12 -2.99 3.70
C ALA A 48 -4.63 -3.22 3.88
N GLN A 49 -5.13 -4.38 3.47
CA GLN A 49 -6.51 -4.80 3.70
C GLN A 49 -6.80 -5.05 5.18
N GLU A 50 -5.93 -5.77 5.88
CA GLU A 50 -6.06 -6.05 7.32
C GLU A 50 -5.97 -4.76 8.17
N LYS A 51 -5.03 -3.86 7.85
CA LYS A 51 -4.87 -2.57 8.54
C LYS A 51 -5.97 -1.58 8.18
N SER A 52 -6.57 -1.65 6.99
CA SER A 52 -7.78 -0.88 6.67
C SER A 52 -8.99 -1.35 7.48
N PHE A 53 -8.94 -2.56 8.05
CA PHE A 53 -9.93 -3.06 9.02
C PHE A 53 -9.67 -2.54 10.45
N TRP A 54 -8.42 -2.17 10.77
CA TRP A 54 -8.04 -1.46 12.00
C TRP A 54 -7.89 0.05 11.75
N GLY A 55 -9.01 0.73 11.54
CA GLY A 55 -9.07 2.17 11.74
C GLY A 55 -8.90 2.53 13.21
N LYS A 56 -7.64 2.70 13.67
CA LYS A 56 -7.16 3.43 14.87
C LYS A 56 -5.65 3.19 14.96
N SER A 57 -4.78 4.08 15.39
CA SER A 57 -4.90 5.38 16.04
C SER A 57 -3.55 6.05 15.89
N SER A 58 -3.51 7.30 15.45
CA SER A 58 -2.42 8.23 15.79
C SER A 58 -2.97 9.65 15.75
N GLU A 59 -3.96 9.94 16.60
CA GLU A 59 -4.02 11.30 17.15
C GLU A 59 -2.71 11.49 17.93
N PRO A 60 -1.85 12.46 17.60
CA PRO A 60 -0.86 12.89 18.57
C PRO A 60 -1.64 13.56 19.70
N SER A 61 -1.56 12.98 20.90
CA SER A 61 -1.97 13.63 22.15
C SER A 61 -1.17 14.93 22.32
N GLY A 62 -1.67 16.01 21.73
CA GLY A 62 -1.23 17.37 22.00
C GLY A 62 -2.08 17.95 23.10
N LEU A 63 -1.50 18.05 24.29
CA LEU A 63 -2.08 18.64 25.50
C LEU A 63 -2.76 19.99 25.19
N ARG A 64 -3.98 20.16 25.69
CA ARG A 64 -4.56 21.45 26.08
C ARG A 64 -4.86 21.42 27.56
#